data_AF-A0AAE0IXE7-F1
#
_entry.id   AF-A0AAE0IXE7-F1
#
_cell.length_a   1.000
_cell.length_b   1.000
_cell.length_c   1.000
_cell.angle_alpha   90.00
_cell.angle_beta   90.00
_cell.angle_gamma   90.00
#
_symmetry.space_group_name_H-M   'P 1'
#
loop_
_entity.id
_entity.type
_entity.pdbx_description
1 polymer ?
#
loop_
_entity_poly.entity_id
_entity_poly.type
_entity_poly.pdbx_seq_one_letter_code
_entity_poly.pdbx_strand_id
1 'polypeptide(L)'
;MPFPNGWKRPAIGILIAIIAIIAIKLAWSSLPNIIELAPGYLPWKHSDATSHDTKPYIAPVNMPSDWTSIRLDAYIVKLKPGYTLEDHFAHIGQDLQKPAQRFFWFGGLNSHFFKMPDAFQIVQEKIRFDPGVKVVKPDFIISFNEFLRDEARLTSRPDGVIGHQENI
;
A
#
# COMPACT_ATOMS: atom_id res chain seq x y z
N MET A 1 -35.65 -17.52 -59.87
CA MET A 1 -34.22 -17.79 -60.13
C MET A 1 -33.85 -17.02 -61.39
N PRO A 2 -32.85 -16.12 -61.37
CA PRO A 2 -31.46 -16.38 -60.97
C PRO A 2 -30.88 -15.37 -59.93
N PHE A 3 -29.73 -15.72 -59.34
CA PHE A 3 -28.90 -14.84 -58.49
C PHE A 3 -27.92 -14.02 -59.36
N PRO A 4 -27.70 -12.72 -59.08
CA PRO A 4 -26.58 -11.99 -59.65
C PRO A 4 -25.34 -12.10 -58.75
N ASN A 5 -24.23 -12.42 -59.43
CA ASN A 5 -22.88 -12.53 -58.91
C ASN A 5 -22.37 -11.18 -58.38
N GLY A 6 -21.88 -11.20 -57.14
CA GLY A 6 -21.21 -10.06 -56.50
C GLY A 6 -20.12 -10.54 -55.57
N TRP A 7 -19.16 -11.33 -56.08
CA TRP A 7 -17.94 -11.65 -55.37
C TRP A 7 -17.12 -10.38 -55.15
N LYS A 8 -17.16 -9.84 -53.93
CA LYS A 8 -16.02 -9.14 -53.35
C LYS A 8 -15.62 -9.89 -52.09
N ARG A 9 -14.57 -10.70 -52.20
CA ARG A 9 -13.99 -11.33 -51.02
C ARG A 9 -13.38 -10.24 -50.10
N PRO A 10 -13.51 -10.40 -48.78
CA PRO A 10 -13.14 -9.42 -47.78
C PRO A 10 -11.77 -9.76 -47.14
N ALA A 11 -11.34 -8.89 -46.22
CA ALA A 11 -10.51 -9.30 -45.07
C ALA A 11 -9.02 -9.66 -45.30
N ILE A 12 -8.27 -8.85 -46.06
CA ILE A 12 -6.78 -8.89 -46.00
C ILE A 12 -6.23 -7.79 -45.06
N GLY A 13 -6.88 -6.61 -45.00
CA GLY A 13 -6.40 -5.50 -44.17
C GLY A 13 -6.50 -5.71 -42.66
N ILE A 14 -7.52 -6.45 -42.19
CA ILE A 14 -7.76 -6.65 -40.75
C ILE A 14 -6.78 -7.68 -40.16
N LEU A 15 -6.32 -8.65 -40.96
CA LEU A 15 -5.40 -9.69 -40.49
C LEU A 15 -3.98 -9.13 -40.26
N ILE A 16 -3.53 -8.16 -41.07
CA ILE A 16 -2.22 -7.51 -40.90
C ILE A 16 -2.19 -6.65 -39.63
N ALA A 17 -3.29 -5.97 -39.31
CA ALA A 17 -3.38 -5.14 -38.10
C ALA A 17 -3.33 -5.96 -36.80
N ILE A 18 -3.91 -7.17 -36.79
CA ILE A 18 -3.89 -8.07 -35.61
C ILE A 18 -2.49 -8.67 -35.41
N ILE A 19 -1.79 -9.04 -36.48
CA ILE A 19 -0.40 -9.55 -36.41
C ILE A 19 0.55 -8.47 -35.86
N ALA A 20 0.38 -7.20 -36.24
CA ALA A 20 1.19 -6.10 -35.72
C ALA A 20 0.99 -5.87 -34.21
N ILE A 21 -0.23 -6.00 -33.70
CA ILE A 21 -0.54 -5.84 -32.27
C ILE A 21 0.04 -7.00 -31.44
N ILE A 22 -0.01 -8.23 -31.96
CA ILE A 22 0.57 -9.41 -31.29
C ILE A 22 2.10 -9.31 -31.25
N ALA A 23 2.74 -8.82 -32.33
CA ALA A 23 4.19 -8.62 -32.36
C ALA A 23 4.67 -7.55 -31.36
N ILE A 24 3.91 -6.45 -31.17
CA ILE A 24 4.24 -5.42 -30.18
C ILE A 24 4.11 -5.96 -28.74
N LYS A 25 3.12 -6.82 -28.47
CA LYS A 25 2.93 -7.46 -27.16
C LYS A 25 4.02 -8.50 -26.84
N LEU A 26 4.53 -9.21 -27.83
CA LEU A 26 5.63 -10.18 -27.69
C LEU A 26 7.03 -9.53 -27.69
N ALA A 27 7.19 -8.34 -28.28
CA ALA A 27 8.42 -7.57 -28.20
C ALA A 27 8.60 -6.89 -26.83
N TRP A 28 7.52 -6.63 -26.09
CA TRP A 28 7.57 -6.11 -24.71
C TRP A 28 7.79 -7.19 -23.64
N SER A 29 7.72 -8.49 -23.99
CA SER A 29 8.03 -9.59 -23.06
C SER A 29 9.48 -10.10 -23.16
N SER A 30 10.32 -9.49 -24.00
CA SER A 30 11.63 -10.05 -24.38
C SER A 30 12.82 -9.11 -24.16
N LEU A 31 12.63 -7.95 -23.52
CA LEU A 31 13.76 -7.10 -23.15
C LEU A 31 14.40 -7.63 -21.86
N PRO A 32 15.71 -7.96 -21.85
CA PRO A 32 16.42 -8.09 -20.59
C PRO A 32 16.48 -6.71 -19.95
N ASN A 33 15.90 -6.56 -18.75
CA ASN A 33 16.17 -5.41 -17.89
C ASN A 33 17.62 -5.50 -17.41
N ILE A 34 18.56 -5.06 -18.25
CA ILE A 34 19.90 -4.70 -17.81
C ILE A 34 19.80 -3.23 -17.42
N ILE A 35 19.42 -2.98 -16.17
CA ILE A 35 19.74 -1.72 -15.53
C ILE A 35 21.22 -1.83 -15.15
N GLU A 36 22.08 -1.24 -15.98
CA GLU A 36 23.44 -0.91 -15.58
C GLU A 36 23.33 0.17 -14.50
N LEU A 37 23.23 -0.29 -13.25
CA LEU A 37 23.27 0.59 -12.09
C LEU A 37 24.65 1.23 -12.04
N ALA A 38 24.67 2.57 -12.07
CA ALA A 38 25.84 3.38 -11.85
C ALA A 38 26.67 2.86 -10.65
N PRO A 39 28.01 2.90 -10.72
CA PRO A 39 28.86 2.42 -9.63
C PRO A 39 28.69 3.33 -8.41
N GLY A 40 27.83 2.92 -7.47
CA GLY A 40 27.58 3.69 -6.25
C GLY A 40 26.36 3.29 -5.42
N TYR A 41 25.39 2.55 -5.98
CA TYR A 41 24.25 2.05 -5.19
C TYR A 41 24.52 0.64 -4.67
N LEU A 42 24.99 0.55 -3.42
CA LEU A 42 25.15 -0.73 -2.74
C LEU A 42 23.76 -1.31 -2.41
N PRO A 43 23.42 -2.52 -2.89
CA PRO A 43 22.23 -3.23 -2.45
C PRO A 43 22.41 -3.62 -0.97
N TRP A 44 21.35 -3.50 -0.18
CA TRP A 44 21.28 -3.92 1.21
C TRP A 44 21.63 -5.41 1.34
N LYS A 45 22.92 -5.72 1.50
CA LYS A 45 23.39 -7.02 1.98
C LYS A 45 23.34 -7.01 3.50
N HIS A 46 22.30 -7.61 4.06
CA HIS A 46 22.46 -8.36 5.30
C HIS A 46 22.62 -9.84 4.92
N SER A 47 23.83 -10.22 4.52
CA SER A 47 24.25 -11.61 4.52
C SER A 47 24.98 -11.85 5.82
N ASP A 48 24.25 -12.35 6.82
CA ASP A 48 24.75 -13.19 7.92
C ASP A 48 23.52 -13.79 8.63
N ALA A 49 23.07 -14.95 8.16
CA ALA A 49 22.35 -15.92 8.98
C ALA A 49 22.34 -17.26 8.25
N THR A 50 23.20 -18.14 8.72
CA THR A 50 23.04 -19.60 8.72
C THR A 50 21.57 -20.02 8.72
N SER A 51 21.28 -21.04 7.91
CA SER A 51 20.05 -21.84 7.89
C SER A 51 19.60 -22.21 9.31
N HIS A 52 18.75 -21.36 9.86
CA HIS A 52 17.82 -21.66 10.94
C HIS A 52 16.43 -21.37 10.39
N ASP A 53 15.49 -22.22 10.74
CA ASP A 53 14.05 -22.12 10.50
C ASP A 53 13.53 -20.68 10.69
N THR A 54 13.63 -19.86 9.65
CA THR A 54 13.38 -18.42 9.71
C THR A 54 11.94 -18.21 9.29
N LYS A 55 11.06 -18.05 10.28
CA LYS A 55 9.68 -17.65 10.03
C LYS A 55 9.67 -16.44 9.10
N PRO A 56 8.83 -16.44 8.04
CA PRO A 56 8.77 -15.32 7.11
C PRO A 56 8.48 -14.04 7.89
N TYR A 57 9.11 -12.94 7.47
CA TYR A 57 8.86 -11.65 8.08
C TYR A 57 7.38 -11.28 7.95
N ILE A 58 6.77 -10.82 9.04
CA ILE A 58 5.41 -10.29 9.06
C ILE A 58 5.42 -8.98 9.84
N ALA A 59 5.14 -7.87 9.16
CA ALA A 59 5.03 -6.56 9.77
C ALA A 59 3.90 -6.56 10.84
N PRO A 60 4.15 -5.92 11.99
CA PRO A 60 3.15 -5.81 13.04
C PRO A 60 2.00 -4.91 12.57
N VAL A 61 0.78 -5.25 13.02
CA VAL A 61 -0.37 -4.36 12.91
C VAL A 61 -0.56 -3.67 14.25
N ASN A 62 -0.51 -2.35 14.26
CA ASN A 62 -0.81 -1.56 15.46
C ASN A 62 -2.30 -1.21 15.43
N MET A 63 -3.08 -2.04 16.13
CA MET A 63 -4.52 -1.87 16.30
C MET A 63 -4.81 -0.93 17.49
N PRO A 64 -5.77 0.00 17.37
CA PRO A 64 -6.28 0.72 18.53
C PRO A 64 -6.93 -0.26 19.52
N SER A 65 -7.01 0.13 20.80
CA SER A 65 -7.62 -0.69 21.87
C SER A 65 -9.13 -0.83 21.69
N ASP A 66 -9.78 0.16 21.08
CA ASP A 66 -11.18 0.10 20.70
C ASP A 66 -11.31 -0.37 19.25
N TRP A 67 -11.97 -1.51 19.08
CA TRP A 67 -12.17 -2.15 17.78
C TRP A 67 -13.40 -1.61 17.04
N THR A 68 -14.31 -0.92 17.73
CA THR A 68 -15.58 -0.47 17.16
C THR A 68 -15.43 0.72 16.20
N SER A 69 -14.32 1.45 16.33
CA SER A 69 -13.99 2.60 15.49
C SER A 69 -13.10 2.26 14.29
N ILE A 70 -12.64 1.01 14.15
CA ILE A 70 -11.68 0.62 13.11
C ILE A 70 -12.33 0.56 11.72
N ARG A 71 -11.63 1.12 10.72
CA ARG A 71 -11.94 0.95 9.31
C ARG A 71 -10.99 -0.06 8.67
N LEU A 72 -11.53 -1.21 8.26
CA LEU A 72 -10.76 -2.26 7.58
C LEU A 72 -10.61 -2.02 6.07
N ASP A 73 -11.21 -0.95 5.53
CA ASP A 73 -11.07 -0.54 4.14
C ASP A 73 -10.00 0.55 3.95
N ALA A 74 -9.32 0.99 5.02
CA ALA A 74 -8.35 2.07 5.00
C ALA A 74 -7.17 1.80 5.93
N TYR A 75 -5.95 2.03 5.46
CA TYR A 75 -4.72 1.75 6.20
C TYR A 75 -3.66 2.82 6.00
N ILE A 76 -2.85 3.01 7.04
CA ILE A 76 -1.58 3.72 7.02
C ILE A 76 -0.46 2.68 7.11
N VAL A 77 0.46 2.71 6.16
CA VAL A 77 1.63 1.85 6.09
C VAL A 77 2.86 2.72 6.30
N LYS A 78 3.69 2.35 7.27
CA LYS A 78 4.97 3.02 7.53
C LYS A 78 6.10 2.13 7.05
N LEU A 79 6.98 2.68 6.23
CA LEU A 79 8.16 2.02 5.69
C LEU A 79 9.38 2.25 6.61
N LYS A 80 10.36 1.34 6.53
CA LYS A 80 11.64 1.47 7.20
C LYS A 80 12.47 2.60 6.56
N PRO A 81 13.34 3.29 7.31
CA PRO A 81 14.21 4.33 6.73
C PRO A 81 15.01 3.80 5.53
N GLY A 82 15.09 4.59 4.46
CA GLY A 82 15.81 4.22 3.23
C GLY A 82 15.05 3.27 2.29
N TYR A 83 13.87 2.77 2.68
CA TYR A 83 12.99 1.99 1.81
C TYR A 83 11.97 2.90 1.13
N THR A 84 11.92 2.87 -0.20
CA THR A 84 11.11 3.80 -1.00
C THR A 84 9.70 3.27 -1.25
N LEU A 85 8.81 4.16 -1.71
CA LEU A 85 7.45 3.76 -2.10
C LEU A 85 7.49 2.88 -3.35
N GLU A 86 8.43 3.13 -4.25
CA GLU A 86 8.69 2.37 -5.46
C GLU A 86 9.16 0.95 -5.13
N ASP A 87 10.10 0.79 -4.20
CA ASP A 87 10.54 -0.53 -3.71
C ASP A 87 9.38 -1.31 -3.12
N HIS A 88 8.55 -0.65 -2.32
CA HIS A 88 7.35 -1.24 -1.71
C HIS A 88 6.37 -1.76 -2.76
N PHE A 89 6.02 -0.94 -3.76
CA PHE A 89 5.12 -1.35 -4.84
C PHE A 89 5.69 -2.46 -5.72
N ALA A 90 7.00 -2.43 -5.97
CA ALA A 90 7.69 -3.51 -6.67
C ALA A 90 7.62 -4.82 -5.88
N HIS A 91 7.84 -4.78 -4.55
CA HIS A 91 7.78 -5.97 -3.69
C HIS A 91 6.38 -6.59 -3.66
N ILE A 92 5.33 -5.79 -3.48
CA ILE A 92 3.94 -6.30 -3.45
C ILE A 92 3.39 -6.60 -4.86
N GLY A 93 4.13 -6.25 -5.91
CA GLY A 93 3.76 -6.45 -7.32
C GLY A 93 2.56 -5.63 -7.76
N GLN A 94 2.26 -4.52 -7.08
CA GLN A 94 1.06 -3.73 -7.32
C GLN A 94 1.27 -2.27 -6.90
N ASP A 95 1.00 -1.36 -7.83
CA ASP A 95 0.89 0.08 -7.55
C ASP A 95 -0.50 0.37 -6.96
N LEU A 96 -0.53 0.74 -5.68
CA LEU A 96 -1.78 1.01 -4.96
C LEU A 96 -2.39 2.38 -5.30
N GLN A 97 -1.67 3.27 -5.99
CA GLN A 97 -2.19 4.61 -6.33
C GLN A 97 -3.35 4.54 -7.32
N LYS A 98 -3.35 3.53 -8.20
CA LYS A 98 -4.35 3.38 -9.27
C LYS A 98 -5.66 2.75 -8.81
N PRO A 99 -5.68 1.60 -8.08
CA PRO A 99 -6.92 0.96 -7.66
C PRO A 99 -7.52 1.58 -6.39
N ALA A 100 -6.77 2.39 -5.63
CA ALA A 100 -7.27 2.97 -4.40
C ALA A 100 -8.30 4.09 -4.67
N GLN A 101 -9.35 4.13 -3.85
CA GLN A 101 -10.31 5.23 -3.83
C GLN A 101 -9.66 6.53 -3.33
N ARG A 102 -8.68 6.39 -2.42
CA ARG A 102 -7.85 7.49 -1.91
C ARG A 102 -6.45 6.97 -1.63
N PHE A 103 -5.45 7.76 -1.98
CA PHE A 103 -4.05 7.48 -1.70
C PHE A 103 -3.32 8.77 -1.33
N PHE A 104 -2.47 8.73 -0.30
CA PHE A 104 -1.60 9.85 0.07
C PHE A 104 -0.21 9.36 0.46
N TRP A 105 0.83 10.01 -0.06
CA TRP A 105 2.20 9.79 0.37
C TRP A 105 2.64 10.88 1.35
N PHE A 106 3.16 10.48 2.51
CA PHE A 106 3.73 11.35 3.52
C PHE A 106 5.25 11.14 3.56
N GLY A 107 5.96 11.73 2.59
CA GLY A 107 7.40 11.53 2.40
C GLY A 107 8.24 11.81 3.66
N GLY A 108 7.93 12.89 4.40
CA GLY A 108 8.63 13.22 5.65
C GLY A 108 8.46 12.18 6.77
N LEU A 109 7.44 11.32 6.69
CA LEU A 109 7.18 10.24 7.66
C LEU A 109 7.51 8.84 7.10
N ASN A 110 7.98 8.77 5.85
CA ASN A 110 8.13 7.55 5.07
C ASN A 110 6.91 6.63 5.20
N SER A 111 5.71 7.18 5.00
CA SER A 111 4.44 6.48 5.22
C SER A 111 3.44 6.82 4.13
N HIS A 112 2.59 5.87 3.73
CA HIS A 112 1.44 6.15 2.86
C HIS A 112 0.13 5.78 3.53
N PHE A 113 -0.92 6.48 3.17
CA PHE A 113 -2.30 6.10 3.42
C PHE A 113 -2.93 5.58 2.12
N PHE A 114 -3.78 4.56 2.24
CA PHE A 114 -4.63 4.15 1.13
C PHE A 114 -6.00 3.66 1.64
N LYS A 115 -7.02 3.81 0.79
CA LYS A 115 -8.38 3.31 1.00
C LYS A 115 -8.85 2.50 -0.21
N MET A 116 -9.29 1.26 0.02
CA MET A 116 -9.87 0.41 -1.03
C MET A 116 -10.77 -0.70 -0.44
N PRO A 117 -11.75 -1.24 -1.20
CA PRO A 117 -12.68 -2.25 -0.68
C PRO A 117 -12.01 -3.53 -0.17
N ASP A 118 -10.90 -3.93 -0.79
CA ASP A 118 -10.10 -5.12 -0.51
C ASP A 118 -8.83 -4.80 0.31
N ALA A 119 -8.78 -3.64 0.98
CA ALA A 119 -7.58 -3.19 1.69
C ALA A 119 -7.14 -4.20 2.75
N PHE A 120 -8.08 -4.75 3.53
CA PHE A 120 -7.78 -5.78 4.52
C PHE A 120 -7.06 -6.97 3.91
N GLN A 121 -7.55 -7.49 2.78
CA GLN A 121 -6.98 -8.66 2.13
C GLN A 121 -5.56 -8.37 1.63
N ILE A 122 -5.37 -7.26 0.90
CA ILE A 122 -4.05 -6.83 0.41
C ILE A 122 -3.06 -6.63 1.57
N VAL A 123 -3.53 -6.08 2.70
CA VAL A 123 -2.68 -5.93 3.88
C VAL A 123 -2.23 -7.27 4.42
N GLN A 124 -3.16 -8.21 4.63
CA GLN A 124 -2.85 -9.50 5.23
C GLN A 124 -2.01 -10.39 4.33
N GLU A 125 -2.21 -10.33 3.02
CA GLU A 125 -1.60 -11.27 2.07
C GLU A 125 -0.34 -10.73 1.40
N LYS A 126 -0.16 -9.41 1.30
CA LYS A 126 0.96 -8.80 0.57
C LYS A 126 1.76 -7.83 1.42
N ILE A 127 1.15 -6.75 1.88
CA ILE A 127 1.87 -5.62 2.50
C ILE A 127 2.62 -6.06 3.75
N ARG A 128 2.01 -6.90 4.61
CA ARG A 128 2.68 -7.34 5.84
C ARG A 128 3.89 -8.23 5.59
N PHE A 129 3.99 -8.88 4.45
CA PHE A 129 5.14 -9.72 4.10
C PHE A 129 6.28 -8.94 3.45
N ASP A 130 6.12 -7.63 3.25
CA ASP A 130 7.18 -6.77 2.77
C ASP A 130 8.19 -6.47 3.89
N PRO A 131 9.46 -6.90 3.77
CA PRO A 131 10.50 -6.65 4.78
C PRO A 131 10.87 -5.17 4.93
N GLY A 132 10.53 -4.32 3.96
CA GLY A 132 10.68 -2.87 4.03
C GLY A 132 9.56 -2.16 4.80
N VAL A 133 8.45 -2.84 5.09
CA VAL A 133 7.40 -2.29 5.96
C VAL A 133 7.85 -2.34 7.42
N LYS A 134 7.59 -1.28 8.18
CA LYS A 134 7.87 -1.18 9.62
C LYS A 134 6.66 -1.53 10.46
N VAL A 135 5.49 -1.00 10.09
CA VAL A 135 4.21 -1.21 10.80
C VAL A 135 3.05 -0.83 9.89
N VAL A 136 1.93 -1.52 10.07
CA VAL A 136 0.65 -1.19 9.44
C VAL A 136 -0.34 -0.75 10.53
N LYS A 137 -1.16 0.25 10.24
CA LYS A 137 -2.22 0.75 11.12
C LYS A 137 -3.52 0.86 10.32
N PRO A 138 -4.65 0.30 10.77
CA PRO A 138 -5.91 0.66 10.16
C PRO A 138 -6.22 2.13 10.46
N ASP A 139 -6.99 2.75 9.58
CA ASP A 139 -7.63 4.03 9.88
C ASP A 139 -8.73 3.81 10.93
N PHE A 140 -9.09 4.85 11.67
CA PHE A 140 -10.13 4.78 12.69
C PHE A 140 -11.01 6.03 12.67
N ILE A 141 -12.29 5.82 12.97
CA ILE A 141 -13.26 6.89 13.10
C ILE A 141 -13.10 7.47 14.50
N ILE A 142 -12.58 8.69 14.59
CA ILE A 142 -12.78 9.48 15.81
C ILE A 142 -14.24 9.91 15.80
N SER A 143 -15.08 9.28 16.62
CA SER A 143 -16.42 9.80 16.80
C SER A 143 -16.31 11.10 17.60
N PHE A 144 -16.75 12.23 17.03
CA PHE A 144 -16.66 13.53 17.69
C PHE A 144 -17.42 13.53 19.04
N ASN A 145 -18.47 12.70 19.15
CA ASN A 145 -19.20 12.49 20.40
C ASN A 145 -18.37 11.83 21.50
N GLU A 146 -17.38 11.01 21.16
CA GLU A 146 -16.47 10.38 22.12
C GLU A 146 -15.37 11.34 22.54
N PHE A 147 -14.86 12.16 21.61
CA PHE A 147 -13.97 13.28 21.92
C PHE A 147 -14.58 14.25 22.94
N LEU A 148 -15.84 14.67 22.72
CA LEU A 148 -16.55 15.56 23.65
C LEU A 148 -16.86 14.89 25.00
N ARG A 149 -17.08 13.57 25.04
CA ARG A 149 -17.29 12.83 26.30
C ARG A 149 -16.01 12.74 27.12
N ASP A 150 -14.87 12.56 26.49
CA ASP A 150 -13.59 12.50 27.19
C ASP A 150 -13.12 13.89 27.66
N GLU A 151 -13.41 14.95 26.91
CA GLU A 151 -13.22 16.33 27.37
C GLU A 151 -14.12 16.68 28.57
N ALA A 152 -15.39 16.22 28.55
CA ALA A 152 -16.30 16.36 29.68
C ALA A 152 -15.80 15.62 30.94
N ARG A 153 -15.15 14.46 30.78
CA ARG A 153 -14.55 13.71 31.91
C ARG A 153 -13.31 14.38 32.50
N LEU A 154 -12.50 15.03 31.66
CA LEU A 154 -11.33 15.79 32.12
C LEU A 154 -11.73 17.06 32.87
N THR A 155 -12.84 17.68 32.47
CA THR A 155 -13.39 18.89 33.12
C THR A 155 -14.26 18.59 34.34
N SER A 156 -14.72 17.34 34.52
CA SER A 156 -15.52 16.92 35.66
C SER A 156 -14.72 16.28 36.81
N ARG A 157 -13.39 16.29 36.78
CA ARG A 157 -12.59 15.86 37.94
C ARG A 157 -12.76 16.89 39.07
N PRO A 158 -13.27 16.50 40.25
CA PRO A 158 -13.46 17.42 41.38
C PRO A 158 -12.16 17.75 42.11
N ASP A 159 -11.00 17.30 41.62
CA ASP A 159 -9.69 17.46 42.22
C ASP A 159 -9.08 18.83 41.87
N GLY A 160 -9.81 19.89 42.23
CA GLY A 160 -9.28 21.26 42.36
C GLY A 160 -8.34 21.38 43.57
N VAL A 161 -7.27 20.59 43.62
CA VAL A 161 -6.19 20.78 44.59
C VAL A 161 -4.99 21.38 43.86
N ILE A 162 -5.12 22.66 43.55
CA ILE A 162 -3.98 23.53 43.29
C ILE A 162 -3.49 23.93 44.69
N GLY A 163 -2.31 23.46 45.05
CA GLY A 163 -1.69 23.82 46.32
C GLY A 163 -1.47 25.33 46.42
N HIS A 164 -2.04 25.95 47.44
CA HIS A 164 -1.54 27.19 48.00
C HIS A 164 -1.39 26.99 49.51
N GLN A 165 -0.14 26.76 49.91
CA GLN A 165 0.31 26.83 51.28
C GLN A 165 0.66 28.29 51.53
N GLU A 166 -0.19 29.03 52.25
CA GLU A 166 0.20 30.33 52.82
C GLU A 166 0.28 30.22 54.34
N ASN A 167 1.49 30.51 54.82
CA ASN A 167 1.82 30.81 56.20
C ASN A 167 1.00 32.01 56.70
N ILE A 168 0.42 31.89 57.90
CA ILE A 168 0.65 32.69 59.13
C ILE A 168 -0.42 32.29 60.15
#